data_AF-A0A955RBL6-F1
#
_entry.id   AF-A0A955RBL6-F1
#
_cell.length_a   1.000
_cell.length_b   1.000
_cell.length_c   1.000
_cell.angle_alpha   90.00
_cell.angle_beta   90.00
_cell.angle_gamma   90.00
#
_symmetry.space_group_name_H-M   'P 1'
#
loop_
_entity.id
_entity.type
_entity.pdbx_description
1 polymer ?
#
loop_
_entity_poly.entity_id
_entity_poly.type
_entity_poly.pdbx_seq_one_letter_code
_entity_poly.pdbx_strand_id
1 'polypeptide(L)'
;WYPIWDEGLKLGHSVRTPDEALRLAAEDLDTATSLLSCRAVAGDVDLVAELSDGVQTLWSKRGKRLLGQLRESVAARQARFGEVAFLLEPDLKEGRGGLRDIQSLRWAQAARSVLEEGDADALAAAEEVLFAARVELHRCTGRANDRLGLQDQDAVAAALGTTADGLMADVARTARTVSWIADEAWDRVATSLSSSVSLLGWRSRAQAPGLVVKGGQVDLEGSVDPANRPDLVLEAAVVAARKRARISRESLQRLVARAPAPADPWPTSTRERFVELLCCGHDAITVIEALDHVGLWERYLPECRVVRNRPQRNAYHRFTVDRHLLEAAANAAALTGGVDRPDLLVVGALLHDIGKGRPGDHTEVGMGLIREIGPRMGFDEDDTEVLVDLCRWHLLLPDVATRRDLSDEVTIRSVADAVGDVGRLHLLAKLTEADSLATGPAAWGSWKAELVRELVRRVDHHLRGGDPAVLARVEFPDAHHRALVAARSVTVEADGEVLTVVAPDRPGLFSRVAGV
;
A
#
# COMPACT_ATOMS: atom_id res chain seq x y z
N TRP A 1 13.51 -45.50 -7.19
CA TRP A 1 13.63 -44.09 -7.63
C TRP A 1 13.03 -43.82 -9.01
N TYR A 2 13.01 -44.75 -9.98
CA TYR A 2 12.26 -44.57 -11.25
C TYR A 2 10.80 -44.08 -11.09
N PRO A 3 10.00 -44.64 -10.15
CA PRO A 3 8.61 -44.17 -9.96
C PRO A 3 8.52 -42.68 -9.66
N ILE A 4 9.47 -42.12 -8.92
CA ILE A 4 9.45 -40.71 -8.51
C ILE A 4 9.70 -39.76 -9.69
N TRP A 5 10.43 -40.19 -10.73
CA TRP A 5 10.65 -39.41 -11.95
C TRP A 5 9.48 -39.49 -12.94
N ASP A 6 8.73 -40.60 -12.91
CA ASP A 6 7.54 -40.81 -13.75
C ASP A 6 6.29 -40.10 -13.20
N GLU A 7 6.28 -39.72 -11.91
CA GLU A 7 5.20 -38.99 -11.23
C GLU A 7 5.14 -37.49 -11.58
N GLY A 8 6.01 -37.00 -12.47
CA GLY A 8 6.02 -35.60 -12.89
C GLY A 8 6.46 -34.60 -11.81
N LEU A 9 7.04 -35.08 -10.71
CA LEU A 9 7.55 -34.24 -9.62
C LEU A 9 8.79 -33.47 -10.07
N LYS A 10 8.80 -32.14 -9.85
CA LYS A 10 10.01 -31.32 -10.02
C LYS A 10 10.95 -31.55 -8.83
N LEU A 11 12.00 -32.35 -9.05
CA LEU A 11 12.96 -32.70 -8.01
C LEU A 11 14.35 -32.16 -8.33
N GLY A 12 14.91 -31.44 -7.38
CA GLY A 12 16.36 -31.24 -7.32
C GLY A 12 17.00 -32.52 -6.79
N HIS A 13 18.01 -33.05 -7.48
CA HIS A 13 18.75 -34.24 -7.05
C HIS A 13 20.23 -33.91 -6.85
N SER A 14 20.78 -34.35 -5.73
CA SER A 14 22.22 -34.32 -5.46
C SER A 14 22.63 -35.49 -4.56
N VAL A 15 23.73 -36.16 -4.89
CA VAL A 15 24.37 -37.16 -4.03
C VAL A 15 25.61 -36.50 -3.43
N ARG A 16 25.69 -36.47 -2.09
CA ARG A 16 26.79 -35.85 -1.35
C ARG A 16 27.05 -36.61 -0.06
N THR A 17 28.29 -36.63 0.39
CA THR A 17 28.61 -36.97 1.79
C THR A 17 28.18 -35.82 2.73
N PRO A 18 28.01 -36.07 4.04
CA PRO A 18 27.74 -35.00 5.01
C PRO A 18 28.76 -33.86 4.92
N ASP A 19 30.06 -34.18 4.82
CA ASP A 19 31.13 -33.19 4.67
C ASP A 19 31.00 -32.33 3.40
N GLU A 20 30.63 -32.93 2.27
CA GLU A 20 30.42 -32.20 1.02
C GLU A 20 29.22 -31.26 1.10
N ALA A 21 28.13 -31.73 1.73
CA ALA A 21 26.93 -30.91 1.95
C ALA A 21 27.22 -29.72 2.87
N LEU A 22 28.00 -29.94 3.95
CA LEU A 22 28.42 -28.89 4.87
C LEU A 22 29.33 -27.86 4.21
N ARG A 23 30.28 -28.29 3.35
CA ARG A 23 31.14 -27.37 2.59
C ARG A 23 30.32 -26.46 1.66
N LEU A 24 29.33 -27.01 0.96
CA LEU A 24 28.48 -26.22 0.08
C LEU A 24 27.59 -25.25 0.86
N ALA A 25 26.96 -25.71 1.95
CA ALA A 25 26.18 -24.87 2.85
C ALA A 25 27.00 -23.73 3.46
N ALA A 26 28.32 -23.92 3.57
CA ALA A 26 29.22 -22.89 4.08
C ALA A 26 29.35 -21.70 3.12
N GLU A 27 29.05 -21.85 1.83
CA GLU A 27 29.25 -20.81 0.81
C GLU A 27 27.94 -20.36 0.14
N ASP A 28 26.92 -21.22 0.13
CA ASP A 28 25.64 -21.00 -0.55
C ASP A 28 24.47 -20.93 0.44
N LEU A 29 23.77 -19.79 0.45
CA LEU A 29 22.66 -19.52 1.36
C LEU A 29 21.45 -20.44 1.10
N ASP A 30 21.16 -20.74 -0.16
CA ASP A 30 20.01 -21.57 -0.55
C ASP A 30 20.20 -23.02 -0.10
N THR A 31 21.42 -23.56 -0.28
CA THR A 31 21.78 -24.89 0.24
C THR A 31 21.72 -24.92 1.76
N ALA A 32 22.26 -23.90 2.43
CA ALA A 32 22.26 -23.84 3.89
C ALA A 32 20.86 -23.78 4.49
N THR A 33 19.98 -22.92 3.96
CA THR A 33 18.59 -22.81 4.41
C THR A 33 17.77 -24.06 4.09
N SER A 34 18.03 -24.71 2.96
CA SER A 34 17.40 -25.99 2.61
C SER A 34 17.80 -27.12 3.57
N LEU A 35 19.08 -27.19 3.95
CA LEU A 35 19.58 -28.22 4.85
C LEU A 35 19.17 -28.01 6.32
N LEU A 36 18.96 -26.75 6.75
CA LEU A 36 18.36 -26.45 8.07
C LEU A 36 16.96 -27.04 8.24
N SER A 37 16.26 -27.31 7.14
CA SER A 37 14.92 -27.89 7.13
C SER A 37 14.93 -29.34 6.61
N CYS A 38 16.09 -30.02 6.67
CA CYS A 38 16.19 -31.40 6.21
C CYS A 38 15.38 -32.36 7.07
N ARG A 39 14.86 -33.42 6.44
CA ARG A 39 14.10 -34.48 7.10
C ARG A 39 14.48 -35.85 6.53
N ALA A 40 14.57 -36.86 7.38
CA ALA A 40 14.77 -38.24 6.94
C ALA A 40 13.51 -38.74 6.23
N VAL A 41 13.64 -39.18 4.99
CA VAL A 41 12.55 -39.80 4.22
C VAL A 41 12.73 -41.31 4.18
N ALA A 42 13.96 -41.79 3.97
CA ALA A 42 14.36 -43.19 4.01
C ALA A 42 15.87 -43.31 4.20
N GLY A 43 16.35 -44.48 4.65
CA GLY A 43 17.76 -44.79 4.82
C GLY A 43 18.24 -44.67 6.27
N ASP A 44 19.53 -44.37 6.43
CA ASP A 44 20.19 -44.23 7.73
C ASP A 44 19.84 -42.88 8.38
N VAL A 45 19.16 -42.94 9.52
CA VAL A 45 18.72 -41.74 10.27
C VAL A 45 19.88 -41.06 11.01
N ASP A 46 20.93 -41.79 11.36
CA ASP A 46 22.08 -41.25 12.07
C ASP A 46 22.89 -40.33 11.14
N LEU A 47 22.97 -40.69 9.86
CA LEU A 47 23.61 -39.85 8.83
C LEU A 47 22.87 -38.53 8.60
N VAL A 48 21.53 -38.55 8.71
CA VAL A 48 20.71 -37.33 8.62
C VAL A 48 20.89 -36.48 9.87
N ALA A 49 20.95 -37.09 11.06
CA ALA A 49 21.20 -36.38 12.31
C ALA A 49 22.59 -35.72 12.31
N GLU A 50 23.64 -36.43 11.87
CA GLU A 50 25.00 -35.89 11.72
C GLU A 50 25.01 -34.65 10.81
N LEU A 51 24.35 -34.73 9.65
CA LEU A 51 24.24 -33.60 8.73
C LEU A 51 23.48 -32.43 9.35
N SER A 52 22.34 -32.70 9.98
CA SER A 52 21.50 -31.67 10.62
C SER A 52 22.27 -30.92 11.73
N ASP A 53 22.95 -31.65 12.61
CA ASP A 53 23.76 -31.08 13.69
C ASP A 53 24.95 -30.28 13.16
N GLY A 54 25.60 -30.79 12.10
CA GLY A 54 26.67 -30.08 11.39
C GLY A 54 26.19 -28.75 10.82
N VAL A 55 25.01 -28.73 10.18
CA VAL A 55 24.42 -27.53 9.58
C VAL A 55 24.00 -26.53 10.66
N GLN A 56 23.38 -26.99 11.75
CA GLN A 56 23.01 -26.16 12.90
C GLN A 56 24.24 -25.48 13.52
N THR A 57 25.33 -26.24 13.66
CA THR A 57 26.63 -25.74 14.17
C THR A 57 27.24 -24.73 13.21
N LEU A 58 27.26 -25.02 11.90
CA LEU A 58 27.74 -24.11 10.87
C LEU A 58 26.94 -22.80 10.88
N TRP A 59 25.62 -22.89 10.91
CA TRP A 59 24.69 -21.77 10.89
C TRP A 59 24.88 -20.87 12.12
N SER A 60 25.03 -21.48 13.30
CA SER A 60 25.33 -20.76 14.54
C SER A 60 26.70 -20.07 14.49
N LYS A 61 27.76 -20.77 14.04
CA LYS A 61 29.12 -20.23 13.94
C LYS A 61 29.25 -19.10 12.90
N ARG A 62 28.53 -19.21 11.78
CA ARG A 62 28.54 -18.23 10.68
C ARG A 62 27.33 -17.28 10.72
N GLY A 63 26.59 -17.27 11.82
CA GLY A 63 25.30 -16.60 11.95
C GLY A 63 25.32 -15.14 11.55
N LYS A 64 26.36 -14.36 11.92
CA LYS A 64 26.46 -12.94 11.52
C LYS A 64 26.45 -12.74 10.00
N ARG A 65 27.24 -13.54 9.27
CA ARG A 65 27.36 -13.41 7.81
C ARG A 65 26.10 -13.93 7.13
N LEU A 66 25.62 -15.10 7.53
CA LEU A 66 24.45 -15.75 6.92
C LEU A 66 23.15 -14.98 7.21
N LEU A 67 22.98 -14.42 8.41
CA LEU A 67 21.86 -13.53 8.73
C LEU A 67 21.90 -12.23 7.92
N GLY A 68 23.08 -11.67 7.68
CA GLY A 68 23.25 -10.50 6.82
C GLY A 68 22.78 -10.78 5.39
N GLN A 69 23.27 -11.88 4.80
CA GLN A 69 22.87 -12.32 3.46
C GLN A 69 21.37 -12.67 3.38
N LEU A 70 20.83 -13.35 4.40
CA LEU A 70 19.42 -13.69 4.47
C LEU A 70 18.54 -12.43 4.51
N ARG A 71 18.90 -11.43 5.32
CA ARG A 71 18.18 -10.17 5.40
C ARG A 71 18.17 -9.43 4.05
N GLU A 72 19.31 -9.38 3.37
CA GLU A 72 19.41 -8.77 2.03
C GLU A 72 18.54 -9.52 1.00
N SER A 73 18.56 -10.85 1.03
CA SER A 73 17.70 -11.69 0.19
C SER A 73 16.21 -11.45 0.46
N VAL A 74 15.82 -11.35 1.74
CA VAL A 74 14.44 -11.03 2.14
C VAL A 74 14.01 -9.67 1.61
N ALA A 75 14.82 -8.62 1.81
CA ALA A 75 14.51 -7.28 1.34
C ALA A 75 14.36 -7.22 -0.20
N ALA A 76 15.27 -7.86 -0.94
CA ALA A 76 15.20 -7.93 -2.40
C ALA A 76 13.96 -8.67 -2.90
N ARG A 77 13.59 -9.77 -2.24
CA ARG A 77 12.37 -10.54 -2.54
C ARG A 77 11.13 -9.70 -2.30
N GLN A 78 10.99 -9.10 -1.12
CA GLN A 78 9.81 -8.30 -0.75
C GLN A 78 9.59 -7.13 -1.73
N ALA A 79 10.66 -6.45 -2.15
CA ALA A 79 10.58 -5.38 -3.15
C ALA A 79 10.06 -5.86 -4.52
N ARG A 80 10.34 -7.12 -4.90
CA ARG A 80 9.93 -7.70 -6.17
C ARG A 80 8.49 -8.20 -6.17
N PHE A 81 8.05 -8.83 -5.09
CA PHE A 81 6.75 -9.52 -5.03
C PHE A 81 5.64 -8.68 -4.38
N GLY A 82 5.99 -7.59 -3.69
CA GLY A 82 5.04 -6.72 -3.01
C GLY A 82 4.48 -7.34 -1.72
N GLU A 83 3.36 -6.80 -1.24
CA GLU A 83 2.84 -7.08 0.11
C GLU A 83 1.60 -7.96 0.07
N VAL A 84 1.66 -9.13 0.72
CA VAL A 84 0.53 -10.08 0.77
C VAL A 84 -0.68 -9.47 1.48
N ALA A 85 -0.41 -8.66 2.50
CA ALA A 85 -1.44 -8.02 3.32
C ALA A 85 -2.38 -7.10 2.54
N PHE A 86 -1.91 -6.49 1.46
CA PHE A 86 -2.59 -5.35 0.86
C PHE A 86 -2.87 -5.53 -0.63
N LEU A 87 -2.15 -6.40 -1.34
CA LEU A 87 -2.41 -6.62 -2.76
C LEU A 87 -3.70 -7.40 -2.98
N LEU A 88 -4.45 -7.04 -4.02
CA LEU A 88 -5.63 -7.80 -4.44
C LEU A 88 -5.29 -9.15 -5.08
N GLU A 89 -4.10 -9.28 -5.65
CA GLU A 89 -3.60 -10.52 -6.24
C GLU A 89 -2.21 -10.88 -5.68
N PRO A 90 -2.14 -11.25 -4.39
CA PRO A 90 -0.88 -11.42 -3.70
C PRO A 90 -0.15 -12.70 -4.12
N ASP A 91 1.18 -12.67 -4.05
CA ASP A 91 2.00 -13.89 -4.06
C ASP A 91 2.08 -14.46 -2.64
N LEU A 92 1.34 -15.54 -2.37
CA LEU A 92 1.17 -16.13 -1.05
C LEU A 92 2.48 -16.66 -0.44
N LYS A 93 3.50 -16.88 -1.28
CA LYS A 93 4.76 -17.48 -0.86
C LYS A 93 5.87 -16.45 -0.78
N GLU A 94 6.16 -15.78 -1.89
CA GLU A 94 7.30 -14.91 -2.05
C GLU A 94 6.97 -13.43 -1.73
N GLY A 95 5.70 -13.06 -1.49
CA GLY A 95 5.35 -11.71 -1.02
C GLY A 95 5.77 -11.42 0.43
N ARG A 96 5.85 -10.13 0.79
CA ARG A 96 6.04 -9.66 2.17
C ARG A 96 4.85 -10.07 3.04
N GLY A 97 5.13 -10.76 4.15
CA GLY A 97 4.12 -11.39 4.99
C GLY A 97 3.68 -12.77 4.52
N GLY A 98 4.29 -13.30 3.45
CA GLY A 98 4.00 -14.62 2.89
C GLY A 98 4.76 -15.77 3.57
N LEU A 99 4.55 -16.99 3.08
CA LEU A 99 5.18 -18.21 3.63
C LEU A 99 6.70 -18.14 3.73
N ARG A 100 7.36 -17.46 2.78
CA ARG A 100 8.83 -17.33 2.78
C ARG A 100 9.33 -16.44 3.92
N ASP A 101 8.56 -15.44 4.37
CA ASP A 101 8.94 -14.67 5.56
C ASP A 101 8.92 -15.56 6.80
N ILE A 102 7.88 -16.40 6.96
CA ILE A 102 7.78 -17.35 8.08
C ILE A 102 9.00 -18.28 8.09
N GLN A 103 9.36 -18.85 6.94
CA GLN A 103 10.56 -19.68 6.78
C GLN A 103 11.85 -18.92 7.12
N SER A 104 11.97 -17.69 6.62
CA SER A 104 13.15 -16.85 6.86
C SER A 104 13.31 -16.51 8.34
N LEU A 105 12.22 -16.28 9.05
CA LEU A 105 12.21 -16.06 10.50
C LEU A 105 12.60 -17.32 11.28
N ARG A 106 12.16 -18.50 10.85
CA ARG A 106 12.60 -19.78 11.45
C ARG A 106 14.10 -20.00 11.26
N TRP A 107 14.63 -19.73 10.07
CA TRP A 107 16.08 -19.82 9.81
C TRP A 107 16.85 -18.78 10.62
N ALA A 108 16.33 -17.56 10.76
CA ALA A 108 16.93 -16.55 11.60
C ALA A 108 16.94 -16.97 13.09
N GLN A 109 15.82 -17.49 13.57
CA GLN A 109 15.66 -18.04 14.93
C GLN A 109 16.65 -19.17 15.22
N ALA A 110 16.93 -20.02 14.23
CA ALA A 110 17.91 -21.10 14.35
C ALA A 110 19.35 -20.59 14.52
N ALA A 111 19.69 -19.40 14.00
CA ALA A 111 21.00 -18.78 14.23
C ALA A 111 21.07 -18.06 15.58
N ARG A 112 19.97 -17.41 15.98
CA ARG A 112 19.89 -16.57 17.17
C ARG A 112 18.43 -16.33 17.52
N SER A 113 18.13 -16.15 18.80
CA SER A 113 16.80 -15.70 19.22
C SER A 113 16.48 -14.32 18.64
N VAL A 114 15.52 -14.27 17.73
CA VAL A 114 15.00 -13.06 17.08
C VAL A 114 13.50 -12.91 17.28
N LEU A 115 12.81 -13.95 17.73
CA LEU A 115 11.39 -13.94 18.06
C LEU A 115 11.18 -13.67 19.55
N GLU A 116 10.05 -13.05 19.87
CA GLU A 116 9.57 -12.88 21.25
C GLU A 116 8.55 -13.96 21.63
N GLU A 117 8.12 -13.92 22.89
CA GLU A 117 7.06 -14.78 23.41
C GLU A 117 5.77 -14.61 22.58
N GLY A 118 5.15 -15.72 22.20
CA GLY A 118 3.93 -15.76 21.37
C GLY A 118 4.16 -15.59 19.86
N ASP A 119 5.30 -15.05 19.41
CA ASP A 119 5.56 -14.84 17.97
C ASP A 119 5.57 -16.19 17.21
N ALA A 120 6.13 -17.25 17.79
CA ALA A 120 6.20 -18.57 17.15
C ALA A 120 4.82 -19.18 16.91
N ASP A 121 3.91 -19.06 17.87
CA ASP A 121 2.53 -19.56 17.76
C ASP A 121 1.72 -18.74 16.74
N ALA A 122 1.89 -17.42 16.75
CA ALA A 122 1.28 -16.53 15.76
C ALA A 122 1.76 -16.85 14.34
N LEU A 123 3.05 -17.13 14.16
CA LEU A 123 3.63 -17.54 12.86
C LEU A 123 3.13 -18.93 12.42
N ALA A 124 2.91 -19.86 13.35
CA ALA A 124 2.36 -21.17 13.02
C ALA A 124 0.90 -21.06 12.55
N ALA A 125 0.06 -20.33 13.27
CA ALA A 125 -1.33 -20.06 12.86
C ALA A 125 -1.39 -19.33 11.51
N ALA A 126 -0.46 -18.40 11.28
CA ALA A 126 -0.34 -17.70 10.01
C ALA A 126 0.02 -18.64 8.84
N GLU A 127 0.95 -19.55 9.08
CA GLU A 127 1.37 -20.53 8.07
C GLU A 127 0.20 -21.42 7.65
N GLU A 128 -0.65 -21.87 8.58
CA GLU A 128 -1.80 -22.71 8.27
C GLU A 128 -2.75 -22.03 7.27
N VAL A 129 -3.09 -20.77 7.48
CA VAL A 129 -3.98 -20.00 6.59
C VAL A 129 -3.37 -19.84 5.19
N LEU A 130 -2.12 -19.36 5.12
CA LEU A 130 -1.44 -19.12 3.84
C LEU A 130 -1.18 -20.42 3.08
N PHE A 131 -0.83 -21.48 3.80
CA PHE A 131 -0.57 -22.79 3.21
C PHE A 131 -1.84 -23.44 2.68
N ALA A 132 -2.95 -23.37 3.42
CA ALA A 132 -4.25 -23.87 2.98
C ALA A 132 -4.72 -23.16 1.70
N ALA A 133 -4.65 -21.83 1.66
CA ALA A 133 -4.97 -21.03 0.47
C ALA A 133 -4.11 -21.43 -0.74
N ARG A 134 -2.81 -21.63 -0.53
CA ARG A 134 -1.88 -22.04 -1.58
C ARG A 134 -2.13 -23.46 -2.09
N VAL A 135 -2.46 -24.40 -1.20
CA VAL A 135 -2.79 -25.78 -1.59
C VAL A 135 -4.05 -25.81 -2.45
N GLU A 136 -5.09 -25.08 -2.05
CA GLU A 136 -6.32 -25.02 -2.84
C GLU A 136 -6.14 -24.27 -4.16
N LEU A 137 -5.31 -23.23 -4.20
CA LEU A 137 -4.91 -22.58 -5.47
C LEU A 137 -4.27 -23.58 -6.44
N HIS A 138 -3.36 -24.42 -5.97
CA HIS A 138 -2.75 -25.46 -6.80
C HIS A 138 -3.77 -26.51 -7.27
N ARG A 139 -4.68 -26.94 -6.39
CA ARG A 139 -5.72 -27.92 -6.73
C ARG A 139 -6.70 -27.36 -7.76
N CYS A 140 -7.13 -26.12 -7.60
CA CYS A 140 -8.07 -25.45 -8.52
C CYS A 140 -7.46 -25.18 -9.89
N THR A 141 -6.18 -24.78 -9.95
CA THR A 141 -5.51 -24.41 -11.21
C THR A 141 -4.80 -25.57 -11.89
N GLY A 142 -4.55 -26.67 -11.16
CA GLY A 142 -3.74 -27.80 -11.63
C GLY A 142 -2.27 -27.45 -11.89
N ARG A 143 -1.78 -26.32 -11.36
CA ARG A 143 -0.44 -25.79 -11.62
C ARG A 143 0.23 -25.36 -10.32
N ALA A 144 1.56 -25.41 -10.32
CA ALA A 144 2.36 -24.76 -9.28
C ALA A 144 2.34 -23.24 -9.53
N ASN A 145 1.40 -22.55 -8.88
CA ASN A 145 1.21 -21.10 -8.95
C ASN A 145 1.10 -20.54 -7.52
N ASP A 146 1.89 -19.53 -7.22
CA ASP A 146 1.92 -18.90 -5.90
C ASP A 146 1.10 -17.59 -5.84
N ARG A 147 0.66 -17.06 -7.00
CA ARG A 147 -0.14 -15.83 -7.09
C ARG A 147 -1.64 -16.14 -7.07
N LEU A 148 -2.33 -15.67 -6.04
CA LEU A 148 -3.78 -15.78 -5.90
C LEU A 148 -4.47 -14.69 -6.73
N GLY A 149 -4.72 -14.96 -8.01
CA GLY A 149 -5.36 -14.00 -8.93
C GLY A 149 -6.85 -13.83 -8.66
N LEU A 150 -7.42 -12.70 -9.11
CA LEU A 150 -8.85 -12.38 -8.90
C LEU A 150 -9.78 -13.47 -9.43
N GLN A 151 -9.44 -14.07 -10.58
CA GLN A 151 -10.23 -15.15 -11.18
C GLN A 151 -10.22 -16.45 -10.38
N ASP A 152 -9.21 -16.67 -9.54
CA ASP A 152 -9.02 -17.92 -8.79
C ASP A 152 -9.65 -17.85 -7.39
N GLN A 153 -9.89 -16.64 -6.86
CA GLN A 153 -10.31 -16.42 -5.47
C GLN A 153 -11.64 -17.10 -5.11
N ASP A 154 -12.64 -17.04 -5.99
CA ASP A 154 -13.95 -17.66 -5.70
C ASP A 154 -13.85 -19.19 -5.61
N ALA A 155 -13.08 -19.83 -6.49
CA ALA A 155 -12.88 -21.27 -6.49
C ALA A 155 -12.09 -21.73 -5.26
N VAL A 156 -11.00 -21.04 -4.93
CA VAL A 156 -10.17 -21.32 -3.75
C VAL A 156 -10.98 -21.11 -2.47
N ALA A 157 -11.75 -20.02 -2.37
CA ALA A 157 -12.59 -19.75 -1.21
C ALA A 157 -13.67 -20.82 -1.02
N ALA A 158 -14.34 -21.26 -2.10
CA ALA A 158 -15.32 -22.33 -2.04
C ALA A 158 -14.73 -23.64 -1.53
N ALA A 159 -13.52 -24.00 -1.96
CA ALA A 159 -12.80 -25.19 -1.48
C ALA A 159 -12.44 -25.11 0.02
N LEU A 160 -12.19 -23.90 0.53
CA LEU A 160 -11.94 -23.63 1.95
C LEU A 160 -13.21 -23.39 2.78
N GLY A 161 -14.40 -23.44 2.17
CA GLY A 161 -15.67 -23.22 2.86
C GLY A 161 -15.93 -21.77 3.28
N THR A 162 -15.36 -20.80 2.55
CA THR A 162 -15.53 -19.36 2.79
C THR A 162 -15.93 -18.61 1.50
N THR A 163 -16.09 -17.30 1.61
CA THR A 163 -16.28 -16.41 0.44
C THR A 163 -14.94 -15.82 0.00
N ALA A 164 -14.79 -15.39 -1.25
CA ALA A 164 -13.55 -14.75 -1.71
C ALA A 164 -13.15 -13.55 -0.84
N ASP A 165 -14.12 -12.73 -0.41
CA ASP A 165 -13.84 -11.61 0.49
C ASP A 165 -13.37 -12.09 1.87
N GLY A 166 -13.96 -13.17 2.39
CA GLY A 166 -13.53 -13.80 3.64
C GLY A 166 -12.11 -14.37 3.55
N LEU A 167 -11.81 -15.11 2.47
CA LEU A 167 -10.47 -15.61 2.18
C LEU A 167 -9.44 -14.48 2.13
N MET A 168 -9.72 -13.43 1.36
CA MET A 168 -8.80 -12.31 1.20
C MET A 168 -8.63 -11.51 2.50
N ALA A 169 -9.68 -11.34 3.29
CA ALA A 169 -9.59 -10.71 4.60
C ALA A 169 -8.72 -11.51 5.59
N ASP A 170 -8.81 -12.85 5.57
CA ASP A 170 -8.00 -13.72 6.43
C ASP A 170 -6.55 -13.80 5.97
N VAL A 171 -6.30 -13.87 4.65
CA VAL A 171 -4.94 -13.75 4.07
C VAL A 171 -4.32 -12.41 4.47
N ALA A 172 -5.05 -11.31 4.30
CA ALA A 172 -4.57 -9.97 4.62
C ALA A 172 -4.22 -9.82 6.10
N ARG A 173 -5.14 -10.23 6.99
CA ARG A 173 -4.96 -10.18 8.45
C ARG A 173 -3.72 -10.97 8.88
N THR A 174 -3.61 -12.19 8.37
CA THR A 174 -2.48 -13.09 8.66
C THR A 174 -1.16 -12.49 8.18
N ALA A 175 -1.11 -11.98 6.95
CA ALA A 175 0.09 -11.39 6.38
C ALA A 175 0.52 -10.10 7.11
N ARG A 176 -0.41 -9.32 7.67
CA ARG A 176 -0.09 -8.19 8.56
C ARG A 176 0.64 -8.67 9.82
N THR A 177 0.15 -9.74 10.46
CA THR A 177 0.82 -10.35 11.63
C THR A 177 2.23 -10.85 11.28
N VAL A 178 2.40 -11.55 10.16
CA VAL A 178 3.73 -12.01 9.73
C VAL A 178 4.66 -10.84 9.47
N SER A 179 4.17 -9.79 8.80
CA SER A 179 4.97 -8.60 8.47
C SER A 179 5.39 -7.83 9.72
N TRP A 180 4.48 -7.68 10.68
CA TRP A 180 4.77 -7.06 11.99
C TRP A 180 5.90 -7.80 12.72
N ILE A 181 5.79 -9.12 12.87
CA ILE A 181 6.81 -9.95 13.52
C ILE A 181 8.13 -9.92 12.72
N ALA A 182 8.04 -9.97 11.39
CA ALA A 182 9.20 -9.96 10.52
C ALA A 182 10.01 -8.67 10.65
N ASP A 183 9.34 -7.53 10.58
CA ASP A 183 9.95 -6.22 10.76
C ASP A 183 10.70 -6.15 12.11
N GLU A 184 10.06 -6.58 13.19
CA GLU A 184 10.67 -6.60 14.52
C GLU A 184 11.91 -7.49 14.61
N ALA A 185 11.82 -8.71 14.10
CA ALA A 185 12.94 -9.64 14.07
C ALA A 185 14.10 -9.10 13.23
N TRP A 186 13.84 -8.52 12.05
CA TRP A 186 14.89 -8.01 11.17
C TRP A 186 15.60 -6.77 11.73
N ASP A 187 14.90 -5.92 12.48
CA ASP A 187 15.52 -4.81 13.21
C ASP A 187 16.43 -5.29 14.35
N ARG A 188 15.98 -6.30 15.11
CA ARG A 188 16.82 -6.95 16.13
C ARG A 188 18.07 -7.55 15.50
N VAL A 189 17.93 -8.23 14.37
CA VAL A 189 19.07 -8.72 13.57
C VAL A 189 19.98 -7.57 13.18
N ALA A 190 19.44 -6.50 12.61
CA ALA A 190 20.20 -5.33 12.15
C ALA A 190 21.05 -4.69 13.26
N THR A 191 20.43 -4.43 14.42
CA THR A 191 21.11 -3.86 15.59
C THR A 191 22.21 -4.79 16.09
N SER A 192 21.99 -6.10 16.01
CA SER A 192 22.96 -7.08 16.47
C SER A 192 24.13 -7.31 15.51
N LEU A 193 23.94 -7.03 14.22
CA LEU A 193 24.96 -7.14 13.17
C LEU A 193 25.86 -5.89 13.10
N SER A 194 25.38 -4.72 13.50
CA SER A 194 26.22 -3.52 13.59
C SER A 194 27.26 -3.70 14.71
N SER A 195 28.43 -4.22 14.37
CA SER A 195 29.60 -4.38 15.28
C SER A 195 30.22 -3.04 15.71
N SER A 196 29.81 -1.96 15.07
CA SER A 196 30.11 -0.58 15.42
C SER A 196 28.82 0.05 15.91
N VAL A 197 28.63 0.05 17.23
CA VAL A 197 27.96 1.19 17.85
C VAL A 197 28.81 2.38 17.45
N SER A 198 28.43 3.05 16.37
CA SER A 198 28.76 4.45 16.19
C SER A 198 28.40 5.09 17.53
N LEU A 199 29.41 5.48 18.31
CA LEU A 199 29.27 6.25 19.55
C LEU A 199 28.48 7.56 19.30
N LEU A 200 28.20 7.91 18.04
CA LEU A 200 27.33 9.00 17.60
C LEU A 200 25.84 8.61 17.46
N GLY A 201 25.50 7.34 17.20
CA GLY A 201 24.12 6.84 16.98
C GLY A 201 23.41 6.28 18.22
N TRP A 202 24.15 6.01 19.29
CA TRP A 202 23.61 5.58 20.59
C TRP A 202 22.98 6.73 21.40
N ARG A 203 23.26 7.99 21.04
CA ARG A 203 22.70 9.13 21.75
C ARG A 203 21.19 9.12 21.57
N SER A 204 20.47 8.69 22.61
CA SER A 204 19.05 8.98 22.79
C SER A 204 18.89 10.48 22.63
N ARG A 205 18.40 10.91 21.48
CA ARG A 205 18.07 12.31 21.27
C ARG A 205 16.58 12.41 21.56
N ALA A 206 16.24 13.09 22.65
CA ALA A 206 14.86 13.52 22.87
C ALA A 206 14.38 14.23 21.60
N GLN A 207 13.37 13.67 20.94
CA GLN A 207 12.76 14.28 19.75
C GLN A 207 11.53 15.10 20.12
N ALA A 208 10.87 14.68 21.19
CA ALA A 208 9.77 15.37 21.85
C ALA A 208 9.85 15.05 23.35
N PRO A 209 9.17 15.82 24.22
CA PRO A 209 9.16 15.55 25.66
C PRO A 209 8.70 14.12 25.97
N GLY A 210 9.59 13.31 26.55
CA GLY A 210 9.29 11.93 26.94
C GLY A 210 9.40 10.88 25.82
N LEU A 211 9.87 11.26 24.62
CA LEU A 211 10.07 10.35 23.49
C LEU A 211 11.54 10.33 23.06
N VAL A 212 12.13 9.14 23.04
CA VAL A 212 13.52 8.93 22.62
C VAL A 212 13.57 8.07 21.37
N VAL A 213 14.55 8.34 20.51
CA VAL A 213 14.81 7.50 19.33
C VAL A 213 16.15 6.79 19.49
N LYS A 214 16.14 5.45 19.42
CA LYS A 214 17.32 4.60 19.56
C LYS A 214 17.22 3.41 18.60
N GLY A 215 18.27 3.17 17.82
CA GLY A 215 18.36 1.98 16.97
C GLY A 215 17.23 1.84 15.92
N GLY A 216 16.65 2.95 15.46
CA GLY A 216 15.50 2.92 14.54
C GLY A 216 14.15 2.74 15.24
N GLN A 217 14.10 2.82 16.57
CA GLN A 217 12.87 2.69 17.35
C GLN A 217 12.59 3.96 18.16
N VAL A 218 11.31 4.30 18.29
CA VAL A 218 10.77 5.32 19.18
C VAL A 218 10.32 4.63 20.46
N ASP A 219 10.89 5.06 21.59
CA ASP A 219 10.57 4.59 22.92
C ASP A 219 9.96 5.70 23.78
N LEU A 220 8.96 5.34 24.59
CA LEU A 220 8.47 6.17 25.68
C LEU A 220 9.42 6.07 26.86
N GLU A 221 9.90 7.20 27.38
CA GLU A 221 10.68 7.22 28.61
C GLU A 221 9.88 6.60 29.77
N GLY A 222 10.56 5.92 30.71
CA GLY A 222 9.90 5.24 31.83
C GLY A 222 9.12 6.18 32.76
N SER A 223 9.49 7.46 32.81
CA SER A 223 8.80 8.51 33.57
C SER A 223 7.48 8.98 32.95
N VAL A 224 7.23 8.64 31.68
CA VAL A 224 6.04 9.10 30.95
C VAL A 224 4.86 8.19 31.29
N ASP A 225 3.78 8.78 31.80
CA ASP A 225 2.50 8.12 31.93
C ASP A 225 1.58 8.52 30.76
N PRO A 226 1.25 7.59 29.83
CA PRO A 226 0.33 7.87 28.74
C PRO A 226 -1.05 8.37 29.19
N ALA A 227 -1.49 8.01 30.40
CA ALA A 227 -2.80 8.42 30.93
C ALA A 227 -2.94 9.94 31.07
N ASN A 228 -1.81 10.66 31.26
CA ASN A 228 -1.80 12.11 31.46
C ASN A 228 -1.50 12.89 30.18
N ARG A 229 -1.32 12.19 29.04
CA ARG A 229 -0.83 12.76 27.78
C ARG A 229 -1.74 12.30 26.62
N PRO A 230 -2.92 12.93 26.42
CA PRO A 230 -3.93 12.45 25.46
C PRO A 230 -3.44 12.38 24.01
N ASP A 231 -2.48 13.23 23.64
CA ASP A 231 -1.92 13.28 22.29
C ASP A 231 -0.70 12.36 22.08
N LEU A 232 -0.25 11.62 23.11
CA LEU A 232 1.03 10.90 23.07
C LEU A 232 1.11 9.84 21.98
N VAL A 233 -0.01 9.19 21.63
CA VAL A 233 -0.06 8.22 20.54
C VAL A 233 0.31 8.89 19.21
N LEU A 234 -0.30 10.03 18.91
CA LEU A 234 0.00 10.79 17.69
C LEU A 234 1.38 11.43 17.74
N GLU A 235 1.84 11.91 18.89
CA GLU A 235 3.21 12.43 19.05
C GLU A 235 4.26 11.35 18.73
N ALA A 236 4.09 10.14 19.29
CA ALA A 236 4.97 9.02 19.00
C ALA A 236 4.93 8.63 17.52
N ALA A 237 3.74 8.66 16.92
CA ALA A 237 3.54 8.35 15.50
C ALA A 237 4.23 9.35 14.58
N VAL A 238 4.06 10.66 14.82
CA VAL A 238 4.72 11.72 14.06
C VAL A 238 6.24 11.61 14.16
N VAL A 239 6.76 11.38 15.38
CA VAL A 239 8.21 11.17 15.59
C VAL A 239 8.69 9.93 14.82
N ALA A 240 7.94 8.83 14.89
CA ALA A 240 8.27 7.59 14.18
C ALA A 240 8.34 7.80 12.66
N ALA A 241 7.29 8.40 12.08
CA ALA A 241 7.21 8.66 10.64
C ALA A 241 8.35 9.57 10.17
N ARG A 242 8.56 10.73 10.83
CA ARG A 242 9.63 11.68 10.46
C ARG A 242 11.04 11.11 10.56
N LYS A 243 11.25 10.14 11.43
CA LYS A 243 12.57 9.51 11.63
C LYS A 243 12.72 8.21 10.86
N ARG A 244 11.69 7.78 10.12
CA ARG A 244 11.63 6.44 9.50
C ARG A 244 11.97 5.36 10.51
N ALA A 245 11.41 5.53 11.70
CA ALA A 245 11.56 4.67 12.85
C ALA A 245 10.24 3.97 13.14
N ARG A 246 10.28 2.87 13.90
CA ARG A 246 9.07 2.22 14.41
C ARG A 246 8.83 2.58 15.87
N ILE A 247 7.59 2.55 16.32
CA ILE A 247 7.32 2.58 17.76
C ILE A 247 7.65 1.19 18.33
N SER A 248 8.41 1.13 19.42
CA SER A 248 8.75 -0.16 20.02
C SER A 248 7.51 -0.89 20.53
N ARG A 249 7.54 -2.22 20.53
CA ARG A 249 6.44 -3.06 21.04
C ARG A 249 6.10 -2.74 22.49
N GLU A 250 7.09 -2.54 23.36
CA GLU A 250 6.88 -2.14 24.76
C GLU A 250 6.14 -0.80 24.85
N SER A 251 6.55 0.17 24.03
CA SER A 251 5.90 1.48 23.95
C SER A 251 4.47 1.40 23.45
N LEU A 252 4.21 0.59 22.41
CA LEU A 252 2.85 0.34 21.92
C LEU A 252 1.98 -0.33 22.98
N GLN A 253 2.49 -1.32 23.70
CA GLN A 253 1.76 -1.98 24.79
C GLN A 253 1.40 -1.00 25.91
N ARG A 254 2.34 -0.12 26.30
CA ARG A 254 2.07 0.95 27.28
C ARG A 254 1.00 1.93 26.79
N LEU A 255 1.06 2.32 25.51
CA LEU A 255 0.04 3.19 24.90
C LEU A 255 -1.33 2.50 24.85
N VAL A 256 -1.41 1.25 24.42
CA VAL A 256 -2.66 0.47 24.43
C VAL A 256 -3.27 0.39 25.82
N ALA A 257 -2.44 0.10 26.82
CA ALA A 257 -2.90 -0.11 28.19
C ALA A 257 -3.34 1.19 28.90
N ARG A 258 -2.71 2.33 28.60
CA ARG A 258 -2.86 3.54 29.44
C ARG A 258 -3.25 4.82 28.70
N ALA A 259 -3.04 4.92 27.38
CA ALA A 259 -3.43 6.13 26.66
C ALA A 259 -4.97 6.24 26.61
N PRO A 260 -5.55 7.40 26.93
CA PRO A 260 -6.99 7.61 26.84
C PRO A 260 -7.46 7.55 25.37
N ALA A 261 -8.75 7.33 25.17
CA ALA A 261 -9.37 7.61 23.88
C ALA A 261 -9.30 9.13 23.60
N PRO A 262 -9.22 9.55 22.32
CA PRO A 262 -9.33 10.97 21.99
C PRO A 262 -10.66 11.53 22.51
N ALA A 263 -10.64 12.79 22.96
CA ALA A 263 -11.87 13.46 23.40
C ALA A 263 -12.83 13.65 22.22
N ASP A 264 -14.12 13.85 22.49
CA ASP A 264 -15.14 14.12 21.47
C ASP A 264 -15.85 15.45 21.80
N PRO A 265 -15.64 16.53 21.03
CA PRO A 265 -14.79 16.61 19.83
C PRO A 265 -13.29 16.61 20.16
N TRP A 266 -12.46 16.33 19.16
CA TRP A 266 -11.01 16.40 19.27
C TRP A 266 -10.56 17.83 19.58
N PRO A 267 -9.62 18.02 20.53
CA PRO A 267 -8.92 19.28 20.68
C PRO A 267 -8.17 19.63 19.38
N THR A 268 -7.99 20.93 19.13
CA THR A 268 -7.19 21.43 17.99
C THR A 268 -5.83 20.75 17.91
N SER A 269 -5.18 20.54 19.05
CA SER A 269 -3.86 19.91 19.17
C SER A 269 -3.84 18.44 18.71
N THR A 270 -4.95 17.71 18.88
CA THR A 270 -5.10 16.34 18.40
C THR A 270 -5.30 16.33 16.88
N ARG A 271 -6.19 17.20 16.38
CA ARG A 271 -6.45 17.37 14.94
C ARG A 271 -5.17 17.76 14.18
N GLU A 272 -4.42 18.73 14.69
CA GLU A 272 -3.15 19.18 14.10
C GLU A 272 -2.12 18.07 14.03
N ARG A 273 -1.95 17.26 15.08
CA ARG A 273 -1.01 16.12 15.07
C ARG A 273 -1.46 14.99 14.15
N PHE A 274 -2.77 14.77 14.04
CA PHE A 274 -3.31 13.79 13.11
C PHE A 274 -3.02 14.20 11.66
N VAL A 275 -3.26 15.47 11.31
CA VAL A 275 -2.90 16.05 10.01
C VAL A 275 -1.38 16.01 9.79
N GLU A 276 -0.58 16.35 10.80
CA GLU A 276 0.88 16.30 10.75
C GLU A 276 1.40 14.88 10.45
N LEU A 277 0.77 13.85 11.03
CA LEU A 277 1.07 12.45 10.73
C LEU A 277 0.76 12.12 9.27
N LEU A 278 -0.43 12.48 8.76
CA LEU A 278 -0.78 12.25 7.35
C LEU A 278 0.17 12.99 6.40
N CYS A 279 0.57 14.21 6.75
CA CYS A 279 1.53 15.01 6.00
C CYS A 279 2.95 14.42 5.98
N CYS A 280 3.26 13.39 6.79
CA CYS A 280 4.50 12.63 6.65
C CYS A 280 4.51 11.72 5.41
N GLY A 281 3.39 11.62 4.68
CA GLY A 281 3.31 10.90 3.41
C GLY A 281 3.49 9.39 3.59
N HIS A 282 4.21 8.76 2.67
CA HIS A 282 4.42 7.31 2.69
C HIS A 282 5.16 6.81 3.95
N ASP A 283 5.98 7.67 4.58
CA ASP A 283 6.67 7.34 5.84
C ASP A 283 5.67 7.16 7.01
N ALA A 284 4.42 7.66 6.90
CA ALA A 284 3.37 7.48 7.90
C ALA A 284 2.69 6.11 7.84
N ILE A 285 2.69 5.45 6.67
CA ILE A 285 1.85 4.27 6.43
C ILE A 285 2.23 3.12 7.35
N THR A 286 3.52 2.78 7.44
CA THR A 286 4.00 1.69 8.31
C THR A 286 3.76 1.98 9.79
N VAL A 287 3.76 3.25 10.18
CA VAL A 287 3.46 3.67 11.56
C VAL A 287 1.96 3.53 11.84
N ILE A 288 1.10 3.97 10.93
CA ILE A 288 -0.35 3.81 11.06
C ILE A 288 -0.72 2.32 11.09
N GLU A 289 -0.07 1.49 10.27
CA GLU A 289 -0.26 0.04 10.29
C GLU A 289 0.16 -0.61 11.61
N ALA A 290 1.25 -0.13 12.23
CA ALA A 290 1.65 -0.56 13.57
C ALA A 290 0.59 -0.21 14.62
N LEU A 291 0.06 1.02 14.57
CA LEU A 291 -1.02 1.47 15.45
C LEU A 291 -2.31 0.67 15.23
N ASP A 292 -2.66 0.39 13.97
CA ASP A 292 -3.83 -0.41 13.60
C ASP A 292 -3.69 -1.87 14.05
N HIS A 293 -2.49 -2.45 13.93
CA HIS A 293 -2.20 -3.81 14.38
C HIS A 293 -2.52 -3.99 15.87
N VAL A 294 -2.18 -3.00 16.70
CA VAL A 294 -2.44 -3.02 18.15
C VAL A 294 -3.76 -2.34 18.56
N GLY A 295 -4.59 -1.92 17.59
CA GLY A 295 -5.92 -1.33 17.83
C GLY A 295 -5.92 0.12 18.33
N LEU A 296 -4.79 0.83 18.24
CA LEU A 296 -4.71 2.27 18.58
C LEU A 296 -5.31 3.14 17.48
N TRP A 297 -5.17 2.77 16.20
CA TRP A 297 -5.71 3.54 15.08
C TRP A 297 -7.24 3.65 15.12
N GLU A 298 -7.92 2.54 15.45
CA GLU A 298 -9.39 2.48 15.53
C GLU A 298 -9.97 3.42 16.60
N ARG A 299 -9.19 3.83 17.60
CA ARG A 299 -9.63 4.82 18.61
C ARG A 299 -9.87 6.19 17.99
N TYR A 300 -9.17 6.52 16.91
CA TYR A 300 -9.30 7.79 16.20
C TYR A 300 -10.33 7.69 15.07
N LEU A 301 -10.32 6.60 14.30
CA LEU A 301 -11.27 6.39 13.20
C LEU A 301 -11.93 5.02 13.31
N PRO A 302 -12.97 4.85 14.15
CA PRO A 302 -13.68 3.59 14.31
C PRO A 302 -14.32 3.08 13.00
N GLU A 303 -14.68 4.00 12.10
CA GLU A 303 -15.30 3.72 10.81
C GLU A 303 -14.37 2.89 9.90
N CYS A 304 -13.05 3.03 10.07
CA CYS A 304 -12.04 2.28 9.34
C CYS A 304 -12.15 0.76 9.54
N ARG A 305 -12.79 0.28 10.62
CA ARG A 305 -12.99 -1.15 10.86
C ARG A 305 -13.72 -1.85 9.72
N VAL A 306 -14.60 -1.16 9.00
CA VAL A 306 -15.38 -1.74 7.89
C VAL A 306 -14.56 -1.89 6.60
N VAL A 307 -13.61 -0.98 6.38
CA VAL A 307 -12.73 -0.98 5.20
C VAL A 307 -11.41 -1.72 5.45
N ARG A 308 -11.09 -2.04 6.71
CA ARG A 308 -9.91 -2.80 7.12
C ARG A 308 -9.81 -4.15 6.43
N ASN A 309 -8.67 -4.44 5.79
CA ASN A 309 -8.41 -5.66 5.03
C ASN A 309 -9.44 -5.97 3.94
N ARG A 310 -10.24 -4.98 3.51
CA ARG A 310 -11.33 -5.22 2.58
C ARG A 310 -10.81 -5.25 1.14
N PRO A 311 -10.99 -6.34 0.39
CA PRO A 311 -10.61 -6.38 -1.01
C PRO A 311 -11.50 -5.46 -1.85
N GLN A 312 -10.94 -4.93 -2.93
CA GLN A 312 -11.66 -4.14 -3.94
C GLN A 312 -11.95 -5.02 -5.15
N ARG A 313 -13.21 -5.22 -5.53
CA ARG A 313 -13.56 -6.06 -6.70
C ARG A 313 -13.46 -5.30 -8.03
N ASN A 314 -12.37 -4.57 -8.24
CA ASN A 314 -12.14 -3.80 -9.45
C ASN A 314 -10.70 -3.99 -9.93
N ALA A 315 -10.54 -4.42 -11.18
CA ALA A 315 -9.26 -4.73 -11.81
C ALA A 315 -8.27 -3.57 -11.84
N TYR A 316 -8.73 -2.32 -11.67
CA TYR A 316 -7.85 -1.16 -11.63
C TYR A 316 -7.16 -0.96 -10.29
N HIS A 317 -7.76 -1.41 -9.18
CA HIS A 317 -7.20 -1.19 -7.85
C HIS A 317 -6.07 -2.18 -7.59
N ARG A 318 -5.01 -1.69 -6.95
CA ARG A 318 -3.91 -2.54 -6.50
C ARG A 318 -4.11 -3.03 -5.07
N PHE A 319 -4.74 -2.22 -4.23
CA PHE A 319 -4.73 -2.38 -2.78
C PHE A 319 -6.11 -2.70 -2.18
N THR A 320 -6.13 -3.30 -0.99
CA THR A 320 -7.30 -3.29 -0.09
C THR A 320 -7.77 -1.86 0.17
N VAL A 321 -9.05 -1.68 0.52
CA VAL A 321 -9.64 -0.33 0.68
C VAL A 321 -8.86 0.49 1.71
N ASP A 322 -8.58 -0.07 2.89
CA ASP A 322 -7.82 0.62 3.94
C ASP A 322 -6.43 1.07 3.49
N ARG A 323 -5.65 0.19 2.84
CA ARG A 323 -4.33 0.59 2.33
C ARG A 323 -4.46 1.63 1.22
N HIS A 324 -5.44 1.49 0.33
CA HIS A 324 -5.69 2.46 -0.73
C HIS A 324 -5.97 3.87 -0.17
N LEU A 325 -6.79 3.99 0.88
CA LEU A 325 -7.03 5.27 1.54
C LEU A 325 -5.75 5.90 2.13
N LEU A 326 -4.88 5.07 2.72
CA LEU A 326 -3.58 5.54 3.24
C LEU A 326 -2.62 5.96 2.11
N GLU A 327 -2.58 5.22 1.00
CA GLU A 327 -1.79 5.58 -0.19
C GLU A 327 -2.30 6.88 -0.82
N ALA A 328 -3.62 7.06 -0.92
CA ALA A 328 -4.22 8.30 -1.41
C ALA A 328 -3.87 9.49 -0.51
N ALA A 329 -4.00 9.34 0.82
CA ALA A 329 -3.57 10.38 1.77
C ALA A 329 -2.06 10.67 1.69
N ALA A 330 -1.23 9.64 1.51
CA ALA A 330 0.22 9.78 1.37
C ALA A 330 0.62 10.50 0.07
N ASN A 331 -0.07 10.23 -1.05
CA ASN A 331 0.11 10.97 -2.29
C ASN A 331 -0.36 12.42 -2.15
N ALA A 332 -1.51 12.63 -1.49
CA ALA A 332 -2.07 13.96 -1.25
C ALA A 332 -1.14 14.83 -0.40
N ALA A 333 -0.41 14.26 0.56
CA ALA A 333 0.59 14.96 1.36
C ALA A 333 1.67 15.65 0.50
N ALA A 334 2.09 15.02 -0.62
CA ALA A 334 3.05 15.60 -1.55
C ALA A 334 2.47 16.75 -2.41
N LEU A 335 1.15 16.89 -2.46
CA LEU A 335 0.41 17.86 -3.27
C LEU A 335 -0.11 19.06 -2.46
N THR A 336 0.14 19.07 -1.15
CA THR A 336 -0.32 20.11 -0.20
C THR A 336 0.11 21.52 -0.57
N GLY A 337 1.26 21.71 -1.24
CA GLY A 337 1.72 23.03 -1.69
C GLY A 337 0.86 23.67 -2.79
N GLY A 338 -0.08 22.93 -3.39
CA GLY A 338 -0.99 23.42 -4.42
C GLY A 338 -2.37 23.85 -3.93
N VAL A 339 -2.61 23.88 -2.62
CA VAL A 339 -3.93 24.18 -2.03
C VAL A 339 -3.79 25.07 -0.78
N ASP A 340 -4.82 25.87 -0.50
CA ASP A 340 -4.85 26.74 0.68
C ASP A 340 -5.18 25.98 1.99
N ARG A 341 -5.83 24.82 1.86
CA ARG A 341 -6.28 23.95 2.97
C ARG A 341 -5.65 22.55 2.87
N PRO A 342 -4.34 22.43 3.17
CA PRO A 342 -3.63 21.16 3.08
C PRO A 342 -4.17 20.11 4.07
N ASP A 343 -4.73 20.56 5.20
CA ASP A 343 -5.42 19.73 6.19
C ASP A 343 -6.66 19.05 5.59
N LEU A 344 -7.53 19.81 4.92
CA LEU A 344 -8.73 19.25 4.27
C LEU A 344 -8.37 18.34 3.10
N LEU A 345 -7.27 18.59 2.40
CA LEU A 345 -6.80 17.72 1.32
C LEU A 345 -6.40 16.34 1.84
N VAL A 346 -5.54 16.26 2.86
CA VAL A 346 -5.05 14.96 3.36
C VAL A 346 -6.14 14.20 4.12
N VAL A 347 -7.02 14.89 4.84
CA VAL A 347 -8.17 14.27 5.52
C VAL A 347 -9.22 13.83 4.49
N GLY A 348 -9.53 14.66 3.50
CA GLY A 348 -10.43 14.32 2.40
C GLY A 348 -9.93 13.10 1.63
N ALA A 349 -8.63 13.00 1.34
CA ALA A 349 -8.04 11.83 0.70
C ALA A 349 -8.15 10.56 1.54
N LEU A 350 -7.97 10.64 2.86
CA LEU A 350 -8.16 9.50 3.75
C LEU A 350 -9.63 9.03 3.83
N LEU A 351 -10.58 9.95 3.66
CA LEU A 351 -12.01 9.69 3.87
C LEU A 351 -12.84 9.52 2.59
N HIS A 352 -12.29 9.84 1.41
CA HIS A 352 -13.07 9.95 0.16
C HIS A 352 -13.91 8.69 -0.14
N ASP A 353 -13.41 7.52 0.25
CA ASP A 353 -14.00 6.21 -0.01
C ASP A 353 -14.39 5.44 1.27
N ILE A 354 -14.51 6.14 2.41
CA ILE A 354 -14.78 5.52 3.73
C ILE A 354 -16.12 4.78 3.80
N GLY A 355 -17.06 5.10 2.91
CA GLY A 355 -18.35 4.42 2.80
C GLY A 355 -18.28 3.01 2.19
N LYS A 356 -17.15 2.63 1.56
CA LYS A 356 -17.00 1.30 0.94
C LYS A 356 -17.23 0.17 1.96
N GLY A 357 -17.93 -0.86 1.50
CA GLY A 357 -18.19 -2.07 2.29
C GLY A 357 -19.40 -2.03 3.20
N ARG A 358 -20.13 -0.91 3.22
CA ARG A 358 -21.45 -0.78 3.81
C ARG A 358 -22.53 -0.98 2.73
N PRO A 359 -23.77 -1.36 3.11
CA PRO A 359 -24.88 -1.45 2.17
C PRO A 359 -25.23 -0.07 1.60
N GLY A 360 -25.52 0.00 0.29
CA GLY A 360 -25.90 1.23 -0.40
C GLY A 360 -24.81 1.78 -1.32
N ASP A 361 -25.05 2.99 -1.85
CA ASP A 361 -24.04 3.71 -2.61
C ASP A 361 -22.94 4.21 -1.66
N HIS A 362 -21.69 3.85 -1.96
CA HIS A 362 -20.56 4.12 -1.08
C HIS A 362 -20.27 5.62 -0.93
N THR A 363 -20.59 6.44 -1.93
CA THR A 363 -20.42 7.89 -1.86
C THR A 363 -21.46 8.50 -0.93
N GLU A 364 -22.74 8.15 -1.10
CA GLU A 364 -23.81 8.64 -0.21
C GLU A 364 -23.60 8.20 1.25
N VAL A 365 -23.18 6.95 1.47
CA VAL A 365 -22.82 6.46 2.81
C VAL A 365 -21.59 7.20 3.35
N GLY A 366 -20.57 7.42 2.52
CA GLY A 366 -19.37 8.17 2.88
C GLY A 366 -19.69 9.60 3.33
N MET A 367 -20.54 10.30 2.60
CA MET A 367 -21.02 11.64 2.95
C MET A 367 -21.72 11.66 4.31
N GLY A 368 -22.57 10.66 4.61
CA GLY A 368 -23.20 10.51 5.92
C GLY A 368 -22.17 10.34 7.05
N LEU A 369 -21.19 9.46 6.85
CA LEU A 369 -20.12 9.23 7.82
C LEU A 369 -19.27 10.48 8.05
N ILE A 370 -18.91 11.21 6.99
CA ILE A 370 -18.07 12.40 7.10
C ILE A 370 -18.76 13.51 7.91
N ARG A 371 -20.09 13.64 7.83
CA ARG A 371 -20.85 14.57 8.69
C ARG A 371 -20.78 14.24 10.17
N GLU A 372 -20.54 12.99 10.53
CA GLU A 372 -20.30 12.58 11.92
C GLU A 372 -18.81 12.71 12.29
N ILE A 373 -17.91 12.35 11.37
CA ILE A 373 -16.46 12.36 11.57
C ILE A 373 -15.92 13.79 11.69
N GLY A 374 -16.36 14.73 10.83
CA GLY A 374 -15.85 16.10 10.77
C GLY A 374 -15.93 16.82 12.12
N PRO A 375 -17.12 16.97 12.71
CA PRO A 375 -17.29 17.58 14.03
C PRO A 375 -16.54 16.83 15.13
N ARG A 376 -16.52 15.49 15.09
CA ARG A 376 -15.76 14.67 16.04
C ARG A 376 -14.25 14.92 15.96
N MET A 377 -13.70 15.14 14.76
CA MET A 377 -12.32 15.55 14.52
C MET A 377 -12.05 17.03 14.86
N GLY A 378 -13.09 17.78 15.24
CA GLY A 378 -13.00 19.20 15.59
C GLY A 378 -13.00 20.13 14.38
N PHE A 379 -13.46 19.70 13.20
CA PHE A 379 -13.74 20.61 12.09
C PHE A 379 -15.05 21.37 12.33
N ASP A 380 -15.14 22.60 11.83
CA ASP A 380 -16.38 23.35 11.85
C ASP A 380 -17.34 22.88 10.73
N GLU A 381 -18.51 23.51 10.67
CA GLU A 381 -19.56 23.13 9.71
C GLU A 381 -19.13 23.35 8.25
N ASP A 382 -18.47 24.48 7.97
CA ASP A 382 -18.01 24.83 6.62
C ASP A 382 -16.92 23.83 6.15
N ASP A 383 -15.94 23.54 7.00
CA ASP A 383 -14.89 22.56 6.71
C ASP A 383 -15.45 21.15 6.55
N THR A 384 -16.45 20.79 7.36
CA THR A 384 -17.11 19.48 7.26
C THR A 384 -17.82 19.33 5.93
N GLU A 385 -18.56 20.34 5.48
CA GLU A 385 -19.23 20.29 4.17
C GLU A 385 -18.23 20.28 3.01
N VAL A 386 -17.07 20.93 3.13
CA VAL A 386 -15.98 20.77 2.15
C VAL A 386 -15.52 19.31 2.08
N LEU A 387 -15.31 18.63 3.21
CA LEU A 387 -14.93 17.21 3.23
C LEU A 387 -16.03 16.31 2.62
N VAL A 388 -17.30 16.62 2.91
CA VAL A 388 -18.46 15.94 2.31
C VAL A 388 -18.46 16.12 0.79
N ASP A 389 -18.24 17.33 0.29
CA ASP A 389 -18.19 17.62 -1.15
C ASP A 389 -17.01 16.93 -1.83
N LEU A 390 -15.85 16.84 -1.17
CA LEU A 390 -14.71 16.08 -1.68
C LEU A 390 -15.06 14.59 -1.84
N CYS A 391 -15.74 13.98 -0.86
CA CYS A 391 -16.24 12.61 -0.99
C CYS A 391 -17.31 12.51 -2.08
N ARG A 392 -18.26 13.44 -2.13
CA ARG A 392 -19.34 13.45 -3.12
C ARG A 392 -18.83 13.49 -4.56
N TRP A 393 -17.82 14.31 -4.81
CA TRP A 393 -17.36 14.63 -6.16
C TRP A 393 -16.03 14.00 -6.53
N HIS A 394 -15.46 13.09 -5.73
CA HIS A 394 -14.12 12.52 -5.99
C HIS A 394 -13.94 11.89 -7.39
N LEU A 395 -15.01 11.39 -8.01
CA LEU A 395 -14.98 10.86 -9.38
C LEU A 395 -15.36 11.87 -10.48
N LEU A 396 -15.80 13.08 -10.13
CA LEU A 396 -16.30 14.08 -11.08
C LEU A 396 -15.26 14.46 -12.13
N LEU A 397 -14.08 14.90 -11.69
CA LEU A 397 -13.02 15.34 -12.60
C LEU A 397 -12.48 14.23 -13.51
N PRO A 398 -12.12 13.03 -13.01
CA PRO A 398 -11.61 11.98 -13.90
C PRO A 398 -12.67 11.49 -14.89
N ASP A 399 -13.95 11.47 -14.51
CA ASP A 399 -15.04 11.06 -15.38
C ASP A 399 -15.33 12.11 -16.46
N VAL A 400 -15.45 13.38 -16.10
CA VAL A 400 -15.68 14.46 -17.06
C VAL A 400 -14.49 14.59 -18.00
N ALA A 401 -13.27 14.57 -17.48
CA ALA A 401 -12.05 14.73 -18.26
C ALA A 401 -11.89 13.68 -19.37
N THR A 402 -12.39 12.47 -19.16
CA THR A 402 -12.21 11.35 -20.10
C THR A 402 -13.44 11.04 -20.95
N ARG A 403 -14.63 11.54 -20.59
CA ARG A 403 -15.89 11.17 -21.26
C ARG A 403 -16.67 12.33 -21.85
N ARG A 404 -16.26 13.58 -21.62
CA ARG A 404 -16.94 14.78 -22.12
C ARG A 404 -16.01 15.63 -22.99
N ASP A 405 -16.62 16.52 -23.76
CA ASP A 405 -15.89 17.55 -24.49
C ASP A 405 -15.47 18.67 -23.54
N LEU A 406 -14.16 18.87 -23.39
CA LEU A 406 -13.60 19.91 -22.53
C LEU A 406 -13.75 21.32 -23.09
N SER A 407 -14.20 21.45 -24.34
CA SER A 407 -14.55 22.72 -24.99
C SER A 407 -15.99 23.14 -24.88
N ASP A 408 -16.87 22.24 -24.44
CA ASP A 408 -18.26 22.56 -24.21
C ASP A 408 -18.43 23.41 -22.94
N GLU A 409 -18.93 24.65 -23.11
CA GLU A 409 -19.24 25.57 -22.02
C GLU A 409 -20.26 24.98 -21.03
N VAL A 410 -21.19 24.14 -21.50
CA VAL A 410 -22.17 23.50 -20.62
C VAL A 410 -21.48 22.51 -19.69
N THR A 411 -20.52 21.74 -20.21
CA THR A 411 -19.68 20.84 -19.42
C THR A 411 -18.88 21.63 -18.38
N ILE A 412 -18.22 22.72 -18.77
CA ILE A 412 -17.42 23.56 -17.85
C ILE A 412 -18.29 24.16 -16.74
N ARG A 413 -19.44 24.74 -17.10
CA ARG A 413 -20.40 25.31 -16.14
C ARG A 413 -20.94 24.24 -15.21
N SER A 414 -21.25 23.05 -15.71
CA SER A 414 -21.76 21.96 -14.85
C SER A 414 -20.76 21.53 -13.77
N VAL A 415 -19.46 21.52 -14.08
CA VAL A 415 -18.41 21.24 -13.09
C VAL A 415 -18.26 22.42 -12.14
N ALA A 416 -18.28 23.65 -12.63
CA ALA A 416 -18.22 24.86 -11.81
C ALA A 416 -19.38 24.94 -10.80
N ASP A 417 -20.60 24.66 -11.25
CA ASP A 417 -21.80 24.64 -10.41
C ASP A 417 -21.72 23.54 -9.34
N ALA A 418 -21.11 22.39 -9.66
CA ALA A 418 -20.95 21.29 -8.72
C ALA A 418 -19.89 21.57 -7.64
N VAL A 419 -18.73 22.15 -7.99
CA VAL A 419 -17.65 22.45 -7.04
C VAL A 419 -17.87 23.77 -6.28
N GLY A 420 -18.60 24.71 -6.87
CA GLY A 420 -19.01 25.98 -6.28
C GLY A 420 -17.92 27.07 -6.25
N ASP A 421 -16.70 26.74 -5.80
CA ASP A 421 -15.60 27.71 -5.68
C ASP A 421 -14.23 27.15 -6.09
N VAL A 422 -13.28 28.08 -6.28
CA VAL A 422 -11.92 27.81 -6.74
C VAL A 422 -11.12 26.96 -5.73
N GLY A 423 -11.31 27.20 -4.43
CA GLY A 423 -10.62 26.45 -3.39
C GLY A 423 -11.03 24.98 -3.40
N ARG A 424 -12.33 24.71 -3.48
CA ARG A 424 -12.86 23.34 -3.64
C ARG A 424 -12.42 22.68 -4.94
N LEU A 425 -12.39 23.41 -6.07
CA LEU A 425 -11.86 22.89 -7.33
C LEU A 425 -10.40 22.44 -7.18
N HIS A 426 -9.55 23.23 -6.54
CA HIS A 426 -8.14 22.88 -6.33
C HIS A 426 -7.98 21.67 -5.40
N LEU A 427 -8.73 21.61 -4.31
CA LEU A 427 -8.74 20.44 -3.42
C LEU A 427 -9.18 19.18 -4.18
N LEU A 428 -10.26 19.26 -4.94
CA LEU A 428 -10.79 18.13 -5.71
C LEU A 428 -9.82 17.67 -6.80
N ALA A 429 -9.14 18.61 -7.46
CA ALA A 429 -8.11 18.30 -8.45
C ALA A 429 -6.93 17.54 -7.84
N LYS A 430 -6.48 17.96 -6.65
CA LYS A 430 -5.38 17.28 -5.94
C LYS A 430 -5.80 15.94 -5.33
N LEU A 431 -7.03 15.83 -4.85
CA LEU A 431 -7.61 14.55 -4.45
C LEU A 431 -7.68 13.58 -5.63
N THR A 432 -8.17 14.02 -6.79
CA THR A 432 -8.25 13.21 -8.02
C THR A 432 -6.89 12.66 -8.43
N GLU A 433 -5.85 13.51 -8.40
CA GLU A 433 -4.47 13.12 -8.72
C GLU A 433 -3.95 12.07 -7.70
N ALA A 434 -4.14 12.32 -6.41
CA ALA A 434 -3.67 11.44 -5.34
C ALA A 434 -4.35 10.06 -5.33
N ASP A 435 -5.68 10.03 -5.50
CA ASP A 435 -6.48 8.81 -5.60
C ASP A 435 -6.11 8.00 -6.85
N SER A 436 -6.02 8.66 -8.01
CA SER A 436 -5.65 7.98 -9.26
C SER A 436 -4.24 7.37 -9.18
N LEU A 437 -3.28 8.05 -8.53
CA LEU A 437 -1.95 7.49 -8.25
C LEU A 437 -2.00 6.27 -7.32
N ALA A 438 -2.85 6.30 -6.29
CA ALA A 438 -3.04 5.19 -5.34
C ALA A 438 -3.74 3.98 -5.98
N THR A 439 -4.62 4.22 -6.95
CA THR A 439 -5.28 3.16 -7.73
C THR A 439 -4.25 2.40 -8.58
N GLY A 440 -3.38 3.12 -9.29
CA GLY A 440 -2.23 2.54 -10.00
C GLY A 440 -1.90 3.25 -11.32
N PRO A 441 -0.81 2.84 -12.00
CA PRO A 441 -0.31 3.51 -13.20
C PRO A 441 -1.30 3.49 -14.39
N ALA A 442 -2.20 2.50 -14.44
CA ALA A 442 -3.26 2.46 -15.44
C ALA A 442 -4.36 3.53 -15.18
N ALA A 443 -4.54 3.95 -13.93
CA ALA A 443 -5.51 4.97 -13.56
C ALA A 443 -4.98 6.39 -13.76
N TRP A 444 -3.66 6.62 -13.60
CA TRP A 444 -3.04 7.94 -13.78
C TRP A 444 -1.85 7.91 -14.75
N GLY A 445 -2.09 8.28 -16.01
CA GLY A 445 -1.07 8.45 -17.04
C GLY A 445 -0.93 9.91 -17.50
N SER A 446 0.13 10.22 -18.26
CA SER A 446 0.41 11.59 -18.77
C SER A 446 -0.78 12.20 -19.50
N TRP A 447 -1.45 11.42 -20.34
CA TRP A 447 -2.65 11.82 -21.08
C TRP A 447 -3.82 12.20 -20.15
N LYS A 448 -4.17 11.35 -19.18
CA LYS A 448 -5.26 11.68 -18.23
C LYS A 448 -4.91 12.90 -17.37
N ALA A 449 -3.66 13.01 -16.92
CA ALA A 449 -3.18 14.16 -16.18
C ALA A 449 -3.29 15.47 -17.00
N GLU A 450 -3.08 15.42 -18.31
CA GLU A 450 -3.29 16.59 -19.19
C GLU A 450 -4.78 16.95 -19.31
N LEU A 451 -5.66 15.97 -19.52
CA LEU A 451 -7.10 16.21 -19.61
C LEU A 451 -7.68 16.81 -18.32
N VAL A 452 -7.29 16.28 -17.15
CA VAL A 452 -7.73 16.81 -15.87
C VAL A 452 -7.20 18.23 -15.65
N ARG A 453 -5.91 18.49 -15.95
CA ARG A 453 -5.33 19.84 -15.85
C ARG A 453 -6.04 20.83 -16.76
N GLU A 454 -6.38 20.43 -17.96
CA GLU A 454 -7.09 21.28 -18.92
C GLU A 454 -8.51 21.60 -18.46
N LEU A 455 -9.25 20.60 -17.97
CA LEU A 455 -10.58 20.81 -17.37
C LEU A 455 -10.50 21.78 -16.19
N VAL A 456 -9.60 21.53 -15.24
CA VAL A 456 -9.42 22.37 -14.04
C VAL A 456 -9.06 23.80 -14.42
N ARG A 457 -8.17 24.01 -15.39
CA ARG A 457 -7.78 25.35 -15.88
C ARG A 457 -8.97 26.13 -16.42
N ARG A 458 -9.86 25.47 -17.17
CA ARG A 458 -11.06 26.12 -17.74
C ARG A 458 -12.12 26.42 -16.69
N VAL A 459 -12.34 25.50 -15.76
CA VAL A 459 -13.29 25.70 -14.65
C VAL A 459 -12.79 26.78 -13.70
N ASP A 460 -11.50 26.83 -13.36
CA ASP A 460 -10.91 27.90 -12.54
C ASP A 460 -11.12 29.28 -13.20
N HIS A 461 -10.86 29.38 -14.51
CA HIS A 461 -11.09 30.61 -15.25
C HIS A 461 -12.57 31.05 -15.21
N HIS A 462 -13.48 30.09 -15.39
CA HIS A 462 -14.92 30.34 -15.31
C HIS A 462 -15.36 30.84 -13.94
N LEU A 463 -14.90 30.19 -12.87
CA LEU A 463 -15.22 30.56 -11.48
C LEU A 463 -14.68 31.95 -11.10
N ARG A 464 -13.59 32.39 -11.76
CA ARG A 464 -13.05 33.75 -11.63
C ARG A 464 -13.79 34.80 -12.48
N GLY A 465 -14.86 34.41 -13.17
CA GLY A 465 -15.68 35.28 -14.02
C GLY A 465 -15.15 35.45 -15.45
N GLY A 466 -14.19 34.63 -15.86
CA GLY A 466 -13.67 34.60 -17.23
C GLY A 466 -14.55 33.81 -18.17
N ASP A 467 -14.52 34.15 -19.46
CA ASP A 467 -15.21 33.40 -20.52
C ASP A 467 -14.39 32.14 -20.87
N PRO A 468 -14.92 30.93 -20.64
CA PRO A 468 -14.20 29.69 -20.95
C PRO A 468 -13.79 29.56 -22.42
N ALA A 469 -14.51 30.22 -23.34
CA ALA A 469 -14.20 30.21 -24.77
C ALA A 469 -12.83 30.85 -25.08
N VAL A 470 -12.35 31.78 -24.24
CA VAL A 470 -11.03 32.42 -24.39
C VAL A 470 -9.88 31.44 -24.18
N LEU A 471 -10.12 30.36 -23.42
CA LEU A 471 -9.14 29.32 -23.13
C LEU A 471 -9.25 28.10 -24.05
N ALA A 472 -10.18 28.11 -25.01
CA ALA A 472 -10.26 27.07 -26.02
C ALA A 472 -8.91 26.98 -26.75
N ARG A 473 -8.33 25.77 -26.80
CA ARG A 473 -7.27 25.47 -27.79
C ARG A 473 -7.76 25.94 -29.16
N VAL A 474 -6.84 26.52 -29.93
CA VAL A 474 -7.02 27.00 -31.31
C VAL A 474 -8.20 26.30 -31.99
N GLU A 475 -9.24 27.07 -32.26
CA GLU A 475 -10.50 26.65 -32.89
C GLU A 475 -10.21 25.63 -34.00
N PHE A 476 -10.50 24.34 -33.83
CA PHE A 476 -10.31 23.34 -34.89
C PHE A 476 -11.66 23.03 -35.56
N PRO A 477 -11.78 23.12 -36.90
CA PRO A 477 -10.77 23.56 -37.85
C PRO A 477 -10.55 25.07 -37.80
N ASP A 478 -9.28 25.52 -37.71
CA ASP A 478 -8.94 26.95 -37.72
C ASP A 478 -8.98 27.51 -39.15
N ALA A 479 -8.60 28.78 -39.33
CA ALA A 479 -8.53 29.39 -40.65
C ALA A 479 -7.63 28.61 -41.64
N HIS A 480 -6.56 27.98 -41.16
CA HIS A 480 -5.66 27.16 -41.96
C HIS A 480 -6.33 25.85 -42.36
N HIS A 481 -6.91 25.12 -41.41
CA HIS A 481 -7.67 23.90 -41.69
C HIS A 481 -8.85 24.15 -42.64
N ARG A 482 -9.59 25.26 -42.45
CA ARG A 482 -10.69 25.67 -43.35
C ARG A 482 -10.18 25.98 -44.75
N ALA A 483 -9.00 26.58 -44.89
CA ALA A 483 -8.36 26.81 -46.18
C ALA A 483 -7.95 25.48 -46.85
N LEU A 484 -7.40 24.53 -46.09
CA LEU A 484 -7.06 23.19 -46.58
C LEU A 484 -8.31 22.45 -47.09
N VAL A 485 -9.43 22.51 -46.35
CA VAL A 485 -10.70 21.91 -46.77
C VAL A 485 -11.25 22.58 -48.03
N ALA A 486 -11.16 23.92 -48.11
CA ALA A 486 -11.61 24.69 -49.27
C ALA A 486 -10.80 24.38 -50.55
N ALA A 487 -9.52 24.02 -50.41
CA ALA A 487 -8.66 23.64 -51.53
C ALA A 487 -9.09 22.32 -52.19
N ARG A 488 -9.93 21.50 -51.52
CA ARG A 488 -10.45 20.21 -52.02
C ARG A 488 -9.35 19.22 -52.47
N SER A 489 -8.12 19.40 -52.00
CA SER A 489 -7.00 18.50 -52.23
C SER A 489 -6.83 17.54 -51.06
N VAL A 490 -6.21 16.40 -51.32
CA VAL A 490 -5.73 15.53 -50.22
C VAL A 490 -4.47 16.16 -49.65
N THR A 491 -4.51 16.56 -48.39
CA THR A 491 -3.38 17.15 -47.67
C THR A 491 -3.11 16.34 -46.41
N VAL A 492 -1.83 16.06 -46.15
CA VAL A 492 -1.36 15.43 -44.92
C VAL A 492 -0.28 16.33 -44.34
N GLU A 493 -0.54 16.89 -43.16
CA GLU A 493 0.41 17.71 -42.41
C GLU A 493 0.73 17.01 -41.09
N ALA A 494 1.98 17.11 -40.66
CA ALA A 494 2.46 16.56 -39.41
C ALA A 494 3.11 17.67 -38.58
N ASP A 495 2.67 17.81 -37.32
CA ASP A 495 3.26 18.71 -36.33
C ASP A 495 3.47 17.94 -35.02
N GLY A 496 4.73 17.57 -34.75
CA GLY A 496 5.08 16.72 -33.62
C GLY A 496 4.36 15.36 -33.65
N GLU A 497 3.51 15.13 -32.64
CA GLU A 497 2.70 13.91 -32.50
C GLU A 497 1.32 14.02 -33.17
N VAL A 498 1.00 15.15 -33.80
CA VAL A 498 -0.31 15.42 -34.42
C VAL A 498 -0.21 15.26 -35.95
N LEU A 499 -1.13 14.48 -36.52
CA LEU A 499 -1.30 14.29 -37.97
C LEU A 499 -2.65 14.88 -38.41
N THR A 500 -2.61 15.91 -39.25
CA THR A 500 -3.78 16.53 -39.85
C THR A 500 -3.97 15.98 -41.26
N VAL A 501 -5.06 15.24 -41.50
CA VAL A 501 -5.42 14.71 -42.82
C VAL A 501 -6.69 15.37 -43.32
N VAL A 502 -6.59 16.07 -44.45
CA VAL A 502 -7.74 16.67 -45.16
C VAL A 502 -7.92 15.90 -46.46
N ALA A 503 -9.11 15.33 -46.67
CA ALA A 503 -9.43 14.60 -47.89
C ALA A 503 -10.94 14.67 -48.18
N PRO A 504 -11.37 14.53 -49.44
CA PRO A 504 -12.78 14.34 -49.78
C PRO A 504 -13.33 13.08 -49.08
N ASP A 505 -14.52 13.21 -48.49
CA ASP A 505 -15.17 12.10 -47.79
C ASP A 505 -15.43 10.92 -48.75
N ARG A 506 -15.13 9.71 -48.29
CA ARG A 506 -15.32 8.45 -49.01
C ARG A 506 -15.38 7.27 -48.04
N PRO A 507 -16.10 6.19 -48.38
CA PRO A 507 -16.13 4.98 -47.58
C PRO A 507 -14.72 4.45 -47.26
N GLY A 508 -14.46 4.20 -45.97
CA GLY A 508 -13.19 3.68 -45.48
C GLY A 508 -12.03 4.70 -45.47
N LEU A 509 -12.31 6.01 -45.50
CA LEU A 509 -11.28 7.04 -45.31
C LEU A 509 -10.72 7.00 -43.88
N PHE A 510 -11.60 6.98 -42.88
CA PHE A 510 -11.20 6.99 -41.47
C PHE A 510 -10.34 5.79 -41.09
N SER A 511 -10.70 4.58 -41.53
CA SER A 511 -9.92 3.37 -41.25
C SER A 511 -8.51 3.42 -41.86
N ARG A 512 -8.39 3.94 -43.09
CA ARG A 512 -7.08 4.14 -43.74
C ARG A 512 -6.22 5.19 -43.04
N VAL A 513 -6.82 6.24 -42.48
CA VAL A 513 -6.08 7.27 -41.73
C VAL A 513 -5.68 6.77 -40.35
N ALA A 514 -6.55 6.02 -39.67
CA ALA A 514 -6.30 5.44 -38.35
C ALA A 514 -5.38 4.21 -38.38
N GLY A 515 -5.05 3.69 -39.57
CA GLY A 515 -4.20 2.50 -39.73
C GLY A 515 -4.88 1.19 -39.30
N VAL A 516 -6.22 1.13 -39.36
CA VAL A 516 -7.05 0.00 -38.89
C VAL A 516 -7.77 -0.69 -40.06
#